data_AF-A0A084DHN0-F1
#
_entry.id   AF-A0A084DHN0-F1
#
_cell.length_a   1.000
_cell.length_b   1.000
_cell.length_c   1.000
_cell.angle_alpha   90.00
_cell.angle_beta   90.00
_cell.angle_gamma   90.00
#
_symmetry.space_group_name_H-M   'P 1'
#
loop_
_entity.id
_entity.type
_entity.pdbx_description
1 polymer ?
#
loop_
_entity_poly.entity_id
_entity_poly.type
_entity_poly.pdbx_seq_one_letter_code
_entity_poly.pdbx_strand_id
1 'polypeptide(L)'
;MNVPLVTDAWKADWQPMVAAVGRNFDDRPIVFAADRIEYSAVRRWLEPLEFDCALHYDRDVARRHGHEDVVVPVAALPTFALEPMWRPGDVLFDSDARDAQPSRSAVSGIRCGLEPPTTGFFATDLDIDYLLPVTVGDRLAKHGAWLVACEPKETRVGRGAFITWQSQLVNERLDVVARIRTTFFRYNPSPES
;
A
#
# COMPACT_ATOMS: atom_id res chain seq x y z
N MET A 1 44.74 -16.92 -14.40
CA MET A 1 44.30 -15.63 -13.83
C MET A 1 42.80 -15.57 -14.03
N ASN A 2 42.02 -15.74 -12.96
CA ASN A 2 40.58 -15.97 -13.04
C ASN A 2 39.87 -14.61 -13.11
N VAL A 3 39.22 -14.29 -14.24
CA VAL A 3 38.39 -13.09 -14.38
C VAL A 3 37.13 -13.31 -13.53
N PRO A 4 36.75 -12.41 -12.61
CA PRO A 4 35.52 -12.57 -11.84
C PRO A 4 34.33 -12.57 -12.81
N LEU A 5 33.47 -13.57 -12.69
CA LEU A 5 32.24 -13.67 -13.46
C LEU A 5 31.37 -12.42 -13.22
N VAL A 6 30.88 -11.84 -14.31
CA VAL A 6 29.95 -10.69 -14.42
C VAL A 6 28.56 -10.98 -13.79
N THR A 7 28.44 -12.02 -12.97
CA THR A 7 27.17 -12.69 -12.64
C THR A 7 26.29 -11.97 -11.61
N ASP A 8 26.80 -10.94 -10.91
CA ASP A 8 26.02 -10.20 -9.90
C ASP A 8 26.03 -8.67 -10.09
N ALA A 9 26.52 -8.15 -11.23
CA ALA A 9 26.63 -6.70 -11.45
C ALA A 9 25.29 -5.96 -11.25
N TRP A 10 24.18 -6.54 -11.70
CA TRP A 10 22.85 -5.95 -11.54
C TRP A 10 22.37 -5.89 -10.07
N LYS A 11 22.85 -6.78 -9.19
CA LYS A 11 22.55 -6.71 -7.75
C LYS A 11 23.29 -5.54 -7.09
N ALA A 12 24.41 -5.10 -7.67
CA ALA A 12 25.14 -3.93 -7.21
C ALA A 12 24.29 -2.65 -7.36
N ASP A 13 23.47 -2.57 -8.42
CA ASP A 13 22.58 -1.43 -8.66
C ASP A 13 21.50 -1.27 -7.59
N TRP A 14 21.16 -2.35 -6.87
CA TRP A 14 20.22 -2.32 -5.75
C TRP A 14 20.86 -2.02 -4.39
N GLN A 15 22.19 -1.94 -4.30
CA GLN A 15 22.87 -1.68 -3.02
C GLN A 15 22.45 -0.37 -2.34
N PRO A 16 22.13 0.73 -3.04
CA PRO A 16 21.59 1.93 -2.40
C PRO A 16 20.29 1.67 -1.62
N MET A 17 19.41 0.80 -2.15
CA MET A 17 18.19 0.38 -1.45
C MET A 17 18.52 -0.50 -0.24
N VAL A 18 19.40 -1.50 -0.42
CA VAL A 18 19.81 -2.40 0.67
C VAL A 18 20.43 -1.62 1.83
N ALA A 19 21.31 -0.67 1.54
CA ALA A 19 21.96 0.18 2.53
C ALA A 19 20.99 1.14 3.25
N ALA A 20 19.83 1.44 2.65
CA ALA A 20 18.82 2.32 3.22
C ALA A 20 17.75 1.59 4.04
N VAL A 21 17.83 0.25 4.17
CA VAL A 21 16.92 -0.52 5.05
C VAL A 21 16.95 0.05 6.46
N GLY A 22 15.76 0.20 7.05
CA GLY A 22 15.52 0.85 8.35
C GLY A 22 15.19 2.35 8.25
N ARG A 23 15.42 3.00 7.11
CA ARG A 23 15.10 4.42 6.91
C ARG A 23 13.60 4.62 6.64
N ASN A 24 13.03 5.70 7.20
CA ASN A 24 11.74 6.24 6.78
C ASN A 24 11.93 7.26 5.66
N PHE A 25 11.17 7.12 4.59
CA PHE A 25 11.18 8.02 3.43
C PHE A 25 9.97 8.96 3.36
N ASP A 26 9.09 8.95 4.37
CA ASP A 26 7.99 9.89 4.47
C ASP A 26 8.36 10.98 5.49
N ASP A 27 8.77 12.14 4.97
CA ASP A 27 9.10 13.36 5.72
C ASP A 27 7.95 14.37 5.73
N ARG A 28 6.83 14.03 5.09
CA ARG A 28 5.67 14.89 4.93
C ARG A 28 4.83 14.91 6.21
N PRO A 29 4.14 16.03 6.49
CA PRO A 29 3.11 16.04 7.52
C PRO A 29 1.99 15.06 7.16
N ILE A 30 1.33 14.51 8.18
CA ILE A 30 0.16 13.65 7.98
C ILE A 30 -0.96 14.50 7.34
N VAL A 31 -1.46 14.02 6.20
CA VAL A 31 -2.58 14.66 5.48
C VAL A 31 -3.73 13.67 5.40
N PHE A 32 -4.89 14.06 5.91
CA PHE A 32 -6.12 13.29 5.82
C PHE A 32 -6.83 13.55 4.50
N ALA A 33 -6.25 13.04 3.40
CA ALA A 33 -6.75 13.24 2.05
C ALA A 33 -7.89 12.27 1.68
N ALA A 34 -8.02 11.14 2.36
CA ALA A 34 -9.15 10.23 2.19
C ALA A 34 -10.46 10.87 2.70
N ASP A 35 -11.58 10.41 2.16
CA ASP A 35 -12.90 10.84 2.61
C ASP A 35 -13.18 10.34 4.04
N ARG A 36 -14.11 11.03 4.70
CA ARG A 36 -14.65 10.51 5.96
C ARG A 36 -15.42 9.23 5.64
N ILE A 37 -15.25 8.20 6.44
CA ILE A 37 -15.86 6.90 6.19
C ILE A 37 -17.37 7.02 6.37
N GLU A 38 -18.12 6.81 5.30
CA GLU A 38 -19.57 6.83 5.32
C GLU A 38 -20.16 5.43 5.46
N TYR A 39 -21.28 5.33 6.16
CA TYR A 39 -22.06 4.09 6.29
C TYR A 39 -22.38 3.47 4.92
N SER A 40 -22.74 4.29 3.93
CA SER A 40 -23.10 3.83 2.60
C SER A 40 -21.93 3.17 1.86
N ALA A 41 -20.70 3.62 2.14
CA ALA A 41 -19.49 3.06 1.56
C ALA A 41 -19.13 1.72 2.24
N VAL A 42 -19.29 1.63 3.56
CA VAL A 42 -19.14 0.36 4.30
C VAL A 42 -20.11 -0.69 3.78
N ARG A 43 -21.40 -0.34 3.65
CA ARG A 43 -22.43 -1.27 3.11
C ARG A 43 -22.08 -1.77 1.71
N ARG A 44 -21.61 -0.89 0.81
CA ARG A 44 -21.20 -1.25 -0.56
C ARG A 44 -19.95 -2.11 -0.60
N TRP A 45 -19.07 -1.99 0.39
CA TRP A 45 -17.91 -2.86 0.52
C TRP A 45 -18.30 -4.26 0.99
N LEU A 46 -19.28 -4.38 1.90
CA LEU A 46 -19.78 -5.66 2.42
C LEU A 46 -20.57 -6.46 1.37
N GLU A 47 -21.39 -5.78 0.57
CA GLU A 47 -22.33 -6.38 -0.39
C GLU A 47 -21.70 -7.43 -1.33
N PRO A 48 -20.63 -7.15 -2.09
CA PRO A 48 -20.04 -8.13 -3.01
C PRO A 48 -19.34 -9.29 -2.29
N LEU A 49 -19.05 -9.14 -1.00
CA LEU A 49 -18.42 -10.18 -0.17
C LEU A 49 -19.45 -11.03 0.57
N GLU A 50 -20.75 -10.67 0.49
CA GLU A 50 -21.82 -11.23 1.31
C GLU A 50 -21.44 -11.28 2.80
N PHE A 51 -20.69 -10.27 3.26
CA PHE A 51 -20.12 -10.30 4.60
C PHE A 51 -21.15 -9.85 5.64
N ASP A 52 -21.87 -10.84 6.17
CA ASP A 52 -22.95 -10.65 7.14
C ASP A 52 -22.46 -10.67 8.59
N CYS A 53 -21.94 -9.54 9.06
CA CYS A 53 -21.66 -9.30 10.48
C CYS A 53 -22.33 -8.01 10.93
N ALA A 54 -23.27 -8.12 11.88
CA ALA A 54 -24.08 -7.00 12.34
C ALA A 54 -23.29 -5.83 12.92
N LEU A 55 -22.06 -6.04 13.41
CA LEU A 55 -21.18 -4.94 13.82
C LEU A 55 -20.87 -3.96 12.68
N HIS A 56 -20.96 -4.41 11.42
CA HIS A 56 -20.61 -3.66 10.22
C HIS A 56 -21.79 -2.99 9.51
N TYR A 57 -23.02 -3.18 9.99
CA TYR A 57 -24.21 -2.53 9.40
C TYR A 57 -25.32 -2.18 10.41
N ASP A 58 -25.32 -2.71 11.63
CA ASP A 58 -26.32 -2.39 12.66
C ASP A 58 -25.68 -1.55 13.78
N ARG A 59 -26.05 -0.27 13.83
CA ARG A 59 -25.56 0.70 14.81
C ARG A 59 -25.91 0.32 16.25
N ASP A 60 -27.07 -0.26 16.48
CA ASP A 60 -27.50 -0.64 17.83
C ASP A 60 -26.73 -1.87 18.31
N VAL A 61 -26.47 -2.82 17.42
CA VAL A 61 -25.58 -3.96 17.72
C VAL A 61 -24.17 -3.48 18.02
N ALA A 62 -23.60 -2.60 17.20
CA ALA A 62 -22.24 -2.06 17.42
C ALA A 62 -22.13 -1.36 18.78
N ARG A 63 -23.10 -0.51 19.12
CA ARG A 63 -23.15 0.19 20.41
C ARG A 63 -23.31 -0.73 21.62
N ARG A 64 -24.14 -1.78 21.50
CA ARG A 64 -24.25 -2.81 22.55
C ARG A 64 -22.94 -3.55 22.81
N HIS A 65 -22.03 -3.56 21.84
CA HIS A 65 -20.69 -4.13 21.97
C HIS A 65 -19.61 -3.10 22.31
N GLY A 66 -20.00 -1.87 22.68
CA GLY A 66 -19.09 -0.85 23.18
C GLY A 66 -18.43 0.01 22.11
N HIS A 67 -18.90 -0.04 20.86
CA HIS A 67 -18.39 0.83 19.79
C HIS A 67 -19.22 2.13 19.69
N GLU A 68 -18.58 3.22 19.27
CA GLU A 68 -19.25 4.53 19.11
C GLU A 68 -20.34 4.49 18.01
N ASP A 69 -20.02 3.80 16.92
CA ASP A 69 -20.87 3.61 15.75
C ASP A 69 -20.57 2.27 15.07
N VAL A 70 -21.18 2.03 13.90
CA VAL A 70 -20.90 0.89 13.03
C VAL A 70 -19.41 0.73 12.81
N VAL A 71 -18.89 -0.46 13.11
CA VAL A 71 -17.47 -0.78 13.00
C VAL A 71 -17.13 -1.07 11.56
N VAL A 72 -16.07 -0.44 11.05
CA VAL A 72 -15.55 -0.73 9.71
C VAL A 72 -14.84 -2.08 9.74
N PRO A 73 -15.13 -3.01 8.80
CA PRO A 73 -14.38 -4.24 8.69
C PRO A 73 -12.88 -3.99 8.63
N VAL A 74 -12.09 -4.71 9.43
CA VAL A 74 -10.64 -4.48 9.51
C VAL A 74 -9.95 -4.62 8.14
N ALA A 75 -10.38 -5.60 7.34
CA ALA A 75 -9.87 -5.79 5.97
C ALA A 75 -10.21 -4.66 5.00
N ALA A 76 -11.18 -3.80 5.33
CA ALA A 76 -11.56 -2.65 4.51
C ALA A 76 -10.74 -1.39 4.82
N LEU A 77 -10.02 -1.34 5.96
CA LEU A 77 -9.29 -0.13 6.38
C LEU A 77 -8.30 0.39 5.32
N PRO A 78 -7.50 -0.44 4.62
CA PRO A 78 -6.64 0.05 3.55
C PRO A 78 -7.40 0.74 2.43
N THR A 79 -8.62 0.28 2.10
CA THR A 79 -9.48 0.87 1.06
C THR A 79 -9.94 2.26 1.48
N PHE A 80 -10.40 2.39 2.73
CA PHE A 80 -10.89 3.66 3.27
C PHE A 80 -9.80 4.68 3.59
N ALA A 81 -8.53 4.24 3.63
CA ALA A 81 -7.38 5.13 3.79
C ALA A 81 -6.75 5.56 2.46
N LEU A 82 -7.25 5.09 1.31
CA LEU A 82 -6.70 5.48 0.00
C LEU A 82 -6.98 6.96 -0.26
N GLU A 83 -5.93 7.67 -0.64
CA GLU A 83 -6.04 9.03 -1.13
C GLU A 83 -6.75 9.04 -2.51
N PRO A 84 -7.55 10.07 -2.80
CA PRO A 84 -8.16 10.21 -4.12
C PRO A 84 -7.06 10.35 -5.19
N MET A 85 -7.09 9.46 -6.18
CA MET A 85 -6.13 9.49 -7.29
C MET A 85 -6.38 10.64 -8.27
N TRP A 86 -7.60 11.18 -8.29
CA TRP A 86 -8.03 12.25 -9.20
C TRP A 86 -8.74 13.37 -8.43
N ARG A 87 -8.57 14.61 -8.89
CA ARG A 87 -9.32 15.78 -8.45
C ARG A 87 -9.81 16.56 -9.68
N PRO A 88 -10.87 17.38 -9.55
CA PRO A 88 -11.32 18.23 -10.66
C PRO A 88 -10.16 19.05 -11.25
N GLY A 89 -9.95 18.89 -12.56
CA GLY A 89 -8.85 19.52 -13.30
C GLY A 89 -7.61 18.64 -13.51
N ASP A 90 -7.50 17.50 -12.83
CA ASP A 90 -6.37 16.59 -13.00
C ASP A 90 -6.50 15.74 -14.27
N VAL A 91 -5.36 15.49 -14.93
CA VAL A 91 -5.20 14.46 -15.97
C VAL A 91 -4.50 13.26 -15.32
N LEU A 92 -5.26 12.21 -15.03
CA LEU A 92 -4.74 10.99 -14.39
C LEU A 92 -4.17 9.98 -15.38
N PHE A 93 -4.75 9.90 -16.58
CA PHE A 93 -4.26 9.04 -17.66
C PHE A 93 -3.67 9.95 -18.73
N ASP A 94 -2.36 9.82 -18.96
CA ASP A 94 -1.57 10.66 -19.87
C ASP A 94 -1.25 9.96 -21.20
N SER A 95 -1.92 8.82 -21.46
CA SER A 95 -1.77 8.01 -22.66
C SER A 95 -3.12 7.42 -23.09
N ASP A 96 -3.37 7.41 -24.40
CA ASP A 96 -4.55 6.77 -25.03
C ASP A 96 -4.32 5.28 -25.36
N ALA A 97 -3.19 4.71 -24.94
CA ALA A 97 -2.91 3.29 -25.15
C ALA A 97 -3.97 2.42 -24.45
N ARG A 98 -4.32 1.28 -25.06
CA ARG A 98 -5.36 0.36 -24.55
C ARG A 98 -5.12 -0.07 -23.09
N ASP A 99 -3.86 -0.17 -22.69
CA ASP A 99 -3.38 -0.63 -21.40
C ASP A 99 -2.75 0.50 -20.55
N ALA A 100 -3.06 1.76 -20.88
CA ALA A 100 -2.57 2.93 -20.15
C ALA A 100 -2.84 2.80 -18.64
N GLN A 101 -1.78 2.89 -17.85
CA GLN A 101 -1.86 2.94 -16.39
C GLN A 101 -2.03 4.40 -15.95
N PRO A 102 -2.68 4.65 -14.81
CA PRO A 102 -2.73 6.01 -14.27
C PRO A 102 -1.31 6.48 -13.92
N SER A 103 -1.00 7.74 -14.22
CA SER A 103 0.32 8.36 -14.01
C SER A 103 0.76 8.39 -12.54
N ARG A 104 -0.20 8.23 -11.62
CA ARG A 104 0.02 8.02 -10.18
C ARG A 104 -0.98 7.01 -9.64
N SER A 105 -0.58 6.26 -8.61
CA SER A 105 -1.45 5.28 -7.96
C SER A 105 -1.13 5.18 -6.46
N ALA A 106 -2.17 5.11 -5.63
CA ALA A 106 -2.02 4.91 -4.20
C ALA A 106 -1.59 3.46 -3.83
N VAL A 107 -1.62 2.54 -4.80
CA VAL A 107 -1.33 1.10 -4.60
C VAL A 107 -0.08 0.60 -5.34
N SER A 108 0.64 1.45 -6.08
CA SER A 108 1.83 1.04 -6.85
C SER A 108 3.11 0.82 -6.02
N GLY A 109 3.00 0.90 -4.69
CA GLY A 109 4.12 0.92 -3.76
C GLY A 109 4.92 2.23 -3.82
N ILE A 110 5.82 2.43 -2.85
CA ILE A 110 6.66 3.62 -2.74
C ILE A 110 7.81 3.55 -3.76
N ARG A 111 8.20 4.72 -4.28
CA ARG A 111 9.41 4.95 -5.08
C ARG A 111 10.20 6.04 -4.36
N CYS A 112 11.41 5.71 -3.91
CA CYS A 112 12.25 6.68 -3.18
C CYS A 112 13.42 7.21 -4.01
N GLY A 113 13.53 6.79 -5.28
CA GLY A 113 14.58 7.22 -6.20
C GLY A 113 15.93 6.55 -5.99
N LEU A 114 16.05 5.62 -5.04
CA LEU A 114 17.23 4.78 -4.86
C LEU A 114 17.15 3.47 -5.66
N GLU A 115 15.94 3.05 -6.04
CA GLU A 115 15.74 1.88 -6.87
C GLU A 115 16.27 2.07 -8.31
N PRO A 116 16.93 1.06 -8.92
CA PRO A 116 17.24 1.10 -10.33
C PRO A 116 15.96 1.05 -11.19
N PRO A 117 16.04 1.48 -12.47
CA PRO A 117 14.91 1.41 -13.39
C PRO A 117 14.35 -0.01 -13.52
N THR A 118 13.03 -0.14 -13.34
CA THR A 118 12.28 -1.39 -13.49
C THR A 118 11.04 -1.14 -14.33
N THR A 119 10.69 -2.08 -15.20
CA THR A 119 9.52 -1.97 -16.09
C THR A 119 8.28 -2.69 -15.58
N GLY A 120 8.42 -3.60 -14.62
CA GLY A 120 7.31 -4.37 -14.04
C GLY A 120 7.32 -4.38 -12.52
N PHE A 121 6.13 -4.54 -11.92
CA PHE A 121 6.01 -4.86 -10.51
C PHE A 121 4.70 -5.60 -10.19
N PHE A 122 4.68 -6.35 -9.08
CA PHE A 122 3.47 -6.85 -8.45
C PHE A 122 3.68 -6.97 -6.94
N ALA A 123 2.57 -6.91 -6.18
CA ALA A 123 2.60 -7.22 -4.76
C ALA A 123 2.73 -8.74 -4.58
N THR A 124 3.65 -9.17 -3.72
CA THR A 124 3.88 -10.58 -3.41
C THR A 124 3.34 -10.96 -2.05
N ASP A 125 3.23 -9.99 -1.14
CA ASP A 125 2.79 -10.21 0.23
C ASP A 125 2.17 -8.95 0.85
N LEU A 126 1.22 -9.15 1.77
CA LEU A 126 0.53 -8.09 2.51
C LEU A 126 0.20 -8.56 3.92
N ASP A 127 0.91 -8.02 4.91
CA ASP A 127 0.65 -8.22 6.34
C ASP A 127 0.04 -6.95 6.93
N ILE A 128 -1.00 -7.12 7.76
CA ILE A 128 -1.64 -6.01 8.47
C ILE A 128 -1.87 -6.37 9.94
N ASP A 129 -1.26 -5.59 10.83
CA ASP A 129 -1.57 -5.65 12.27
C ASP A 129 -2.68 -4.62 12.55
N TYR A 130 -3.87 -5.09 12.92
CA TYR A 130 -4.99 -4.24 13.33
C TYR A 130 -4.92 -3.97 14.83
N LEU A 131 -4.84 -2.69 15.21
CA LEU A 131 -4.53 -2.28 16.59
C LEU A 131 -5.75 -1.70 17.30
N LEU A 132 -6.58 -0.94 16.60
CA LEU A 132 -7.77 -0.28 17.16
C LEU A 132 -8.94 -0.40 16.19
N PRO A 133 -10.19 -0.52 16.69
CA PRO A 133 -11.37 -0.46 15.85
C PRO A 133 -11.50 0.93 15.22
N VAL A 134 -12.02 0.96 14.00
CA VAL A 134 -12.42 2.18 13.27
C VAL A 134 -13.92 2.12 13.08
N THR A 135 -14.59 3.25 13.21
CA THR A 135 -16.04 3.35 13.07
C THR A 135 -16.44 4.28 11.94
N VAL A 136 -17.67 4.13 11.45
CA VAL A 136 -18.29 5.09 10.53
C VAL A 136 -18.19 6.48 11.12
N GLY A 137 -17.77 7.44 10.30
CA GLY A 137 -17.49 8.79 10.72
C GLY A 137 -16.02 9.05 10.98
N ASP A 138 -15.14 8.05 11.12
CA ASP A 138 -13.70 8.31 11.21
C ASP A 138 -13.12 8.77 9.86
N ARG A 139 -11.96 9.43 9.90
CA ARG A 139 -11.13 9.67 8.72
C ARG A 139 -9.74 9.08 8.95
N LEU A 140 -9.24 8.35 7.96
CA LEU A 140 -7.94 7.70 8.01
C LEU A 140 -6.92 8.43 7.13
N ALA A 141 -5.67 8.40 7.56
CA ALA A 141 -4.53 8.77 6.74
C ALA A 141 -3.50 7.65 6.75
N LYS A 142 -2.87 7.41 5.60
CA LYS A 142 -1.68 6.57 5.52
C LYS A 142 -0.45 7.44 5.82
N HIS A 143 0.40 6.96 6.71
CA HIS A 143 1.63 7.65 7.09
C HIS A 143 2.81 6.70 7.13
N GLY A 144 3.97 7.18 6.72
CA GLY A 144 5.22 6.45 6.78
C GLY A 144 5.55 5.69 5.51
N ALA A 145 6.86 5.58 5.28
CA ALA A 145 7.47 4.85 4.19
C ALA A 145 8.76 4.21 4.71
N TRP A 146 8.64 3.34 5.71
CA TRP A 146 9.79 2.62 6.25
C TRP A 146 10.20 1.51 5.30
N LEU A 147 11.44 1.56 4.81
CA LEU A 147 12.02 0.46 4.06
C LEU A 147 12.44 -0.64 5.03
N VAL A 148 11.69 -1.74 5.05
CA VAL A 148 11.92 -2.85 6.00
C VAL A 148 12.87 -3.90 5.44
N ALA A 149 12.79 -4.17 4.14
CA ALA A 149 13.66 -5.13 3.47
C ALA A 149 13.83 -4.77 1.99
N CYS A 150 15.01 -5.11 1.45
CA CYS A 150 15.29 -5.08 0.01
C CYS A 150 16.16 -6.29 -0.33
N GLU A 151 15.65 -7.20 -1.14
CA GLU A 151 16.31 -8.47 -1.49
C GLU A 151 16.41 -8.62 -3.02
N PRO A 152 17.55 -8.27 -3.63
CA PRO A 152 17.79 -8.49 -5.05
C PRO A 152 17.75 -9.98 -5.37
N LYS A 153 16.83 -10.39 -6.25
CA LYS A 153 16.62 -11.78 -6.65
C LYS A 153 16.25 -11.92 -8.12
N GLU A 154 16.77 -12.98 -8.74
CA GLU A 154 16.32 -13.43 -10.05
C GLU A 154 15.21 -14.46 -9.86
N THR A 155 14.10 -14.27 -10.58
CA THR A 155 12.93 -15.14 -10.56
C THR A 155 12.59 -15.56 -11.99
N ARG A 156 11.59 -16.43 -12.17
CA ARG A 156 11.14 -16.83 -13.51
C ARG A 156 10.64 -15.66 -14.36
N VAL A 157 10.10 -14.62 -13.75
CA VAL A 157 9.59 -13.45 -14.48
C VAL A 157 10.68 -12.40 -14.76
N GLY A 158 11.87 -12.53 -14.18
CA GLY A 158 12.98 -11.61 -14.45
C GLY A 158 13.82 -11.27 -13.22
N ARG A 159 14.71 -10.29 -13.43
CA ARG A 159 15.66 -9.79 -12.42
C ARG A 159 15.13 -8.53 -11.76
N GLY A 160 15.22 -8.47 -10.44
CA GLY A 160 14.62 -7.40 -9.67
C GLY A 160 14.93 -7.52 -8.18
N ALA A 161 14.14 -6.85 -7.35
CA ALA A 161 14.22 -7.00 -5.90
C ALA A 161 12.83 -7.15 -5.28
N PHE A 162 12.77 -7.97 -4.24
CA PHE A 162 11.66 -7.95 -3.28
C PHE A 162 11.88 -6.77 -2.33
N ILE A 163 10.91 -5.87 -2.24
CA ILE A 163 11.01 -4.64 -1.46
C ILE A 163 9.82 -4.60 -0.51
N THR A 164 10.10 -4.65 0.79
CA THR A 164 9.07 -4.56 1.84
C THR A 164 9.01 -3.15 2.39
N TRP A 165 7.85 -2.53 2.25
CA TRP A 165 7.56 -1.23 2.85
C TRP A 165 6.62 -1.39 4.03
N GLN A 166 6.88 -0.68 5.11
CA GLN A 166 5.95 -0.50 6.20
C GLN A 166 5.36 0.90 6.19
N SER A 167 4.07 0.98 6.46
CA SER A 167 3.31 2.21 6.68
C SER A 167 2.29 1.99 7.80
N GLN A 168 1.68 3.06 8.26
CA GLN A 168 0.68 3.06 9.32
C GLN A 168 -0.60 3.70 8.79
N LEU A 169 -1.74 3.22 9.28
CA LEU A 169 -2.99 3.95 9.20
C LEU A 169 -3.21 4.65 10.53
N VAL A 170 -3.51 5.95 10.48
CA VAL A 170 -3.81 6.77 11.65
C VAL A 170 -5.19 7.40 11.53
N ASN A 171 -5.88 7.61 12.66
CA ASN A 171 -7.13 8.37 12.72
C ASN A 171 -6.86 9.87 12.97
N GLU A 172 -7.91 10.70 13.01
CA GLU A 172 -7.78 12.15 13.25
C GLU A 172 -7.21 12.53 14.63
N ARG A 173 -7.17 11.59 15.59
CA ARG A 173 -6.49 11.75 16.89
C ARG A 173 -5.02 11.36 16.86
N LEU A 174 -4.52 10.93 15.70
CA LEU A 174 -3.17 10.38 15.48
C LEU A 174 -2.92 9.05 16.19
N ASP A 175 -3.97 8.33 16.58
CA ASP A 175 -3.83 6.96 17.05
C ASP A 175 -3.50 6.05 15.86
N VAL A 176 -2.53 5.16 16.01
CA VAL A 176 -2.23 4.15 14.99
C VAL A 176 -3.30 3.05 15.06
N VAL A 177 -4.15 2.97 14.05
CA VAL A 177 -5.23 1.97 13.98
C VAL A 177 -4.79 0.68 13.28
N ALA A 178 -3.79 0.77 12.38
CA ALA A 178 -3.20 -0.40 11.74
C ALA A 178 -1.74 -0.17 11.32
N ARG A 179 -0.95 -1.24 11.25
CA ARG A 179 0.39 -1.26 10.63
C ARG A 179 0.36 -2.17 9.42
N ILE A 180 0.75 -1.65 8.26
CA ILE A 180 0.70 -2.37 6.98
C ILE A 180 2.13 -2.60 6.51
N ARG A 181 2.46 -3.85 6.21
CA ARG A 181 3.69 -4.24 5.49
C ARG A 181 3.30 -4.83 4.15
N THR A 182 3.83 -4.26 3.07
CA THR A 182 3.58 -4.75 1.73
C THR A 182 4.90 -5.04 1.05
N THR A 183 5.05 -6.27 0.55
CA THR A 183 6.20 -6.67 -0.24
C THR A 183 5.85 -6.61 -1.72
N PHE A 184 6.66 -5.92 -2.49
CA PHE A 184 6.57 -5.86 -3.94
C PHE A 184 7.78 -6.51 -4.57
N PHE A 185 7.59 -7.26 -5.66
CA PHE A 185 8.69 -7.60 -6.55
C PHE A 185 8.71 -6.58 -7.69
N ARG A 186 9.76 -5.75 -7.77
CA ARG A 186 10.00 -4.82 -8.88
C ARG A 186 11.10 -5.40 -9.77
N TYR A 187 10.85 -5.52 -11.07
CA TYR A 187 11.72 -6.29 -11.95
C TYR A 187 11.74 -5.77 -13.40
N ASN A 188 12.74 -6.23 -14.14
CA ASN A 188 12.79 -6.17 -15.60
C ASN A 188 12.54 -7.59 -16.15
N PRO A 189 11.55 -7.77 -17.05
CA PRO A 189 11.22 -9.07 -17.62
C PRO A 189 12.42 -9.75 -18.28
N SER A 190 12.49 -11.07 -18.15
CA SER A 190 13.43 -11.86 -18.95
C SER A 190 13.03 -11.82 -20.43
N PRO A 191 13.97 -11.83 -21.38
CA PRO A 191 13.68 -11.78 -22.83
C PRO A 191 12.76 -12.89 -23.35
N GLU A 192 12.56 -13.97 -22.61
CA GLU A 192 11.73 -15.14 -22.97
C GLU A 192 10.35 -15.16 -22.29
N SER A 193 9.86 -14.00 -21.80
CA SER A 193 8.59 -13.90 -21.06
C SER A 193 7.38 -13.63 -21.98
#